data_AF-A0A3D2R3J7-F1
#
_entry.id   AF-A0A3D2R3J7-F1
#
_cell.length_a   1.000
_cell.length_b   1.000
_cell.length_c   1.000
_cell.angle_alpha   90.00
_cell.angle_beta   90.00
_cell.angle_gamma   90.00
#
_symmetry.space_group_name_H-M   'P 1'
#
loop_
_entity.id
_entity.type
_entity.pdbx_description
1 polymer ?
#
loop_
_entity_poly.entity_id
_entity_poly.type
_entity_poly.pdbx_seq_one_letter_code
_entity_poly.pdbx_strand_id
1 'polypeptide(L)'
;LITLYDTSGNFIKNESLVFSGISSSRVATAITSYGISDVKSVYGQVGAGSTFSADAIQSLKFNVGIATISTEISGISTITSPNILFPGNIVKKDNLISYSDTSLTDPVFAKVVSVESNAITITGVTTVTGVAQGKLPTTTLEVTDLKVLTTSLESSSDNTLYTKLPKNNISSVDLTNAVLSIRKSFTVNIASNQLSAAVVAGTNETFLPFDEERYSLIRSDGSTELLTS
;
A
#
# COMPACT_ATOMS: atom_id res chain seq x y z
N LEU A 1 -1.30 24.08 -11.13
CA LEU A 1 -1.40 22.66 -10.78
C LEU A 1 -2.83 22.41 -10.28
N ILE A 2 -3.48 21.36 -10.77
CA ILE A 2 -4.80 20.93 -10.29
C ILE A 2 -4.58 19.54 -9.67
N THR A 3 -5.06 19.35 -8.44
CA THR A 3 -5.02 18.05 -7.75
C THR A 3 -6.44 17.54 -7.64
N LEU A 4 -6.66 16.31 -8.09
CA LEU A 4 -7.96 15.66 -8.08
C LEU A 4 -7.88 14.43 -7.17
N TYR A 5 -8.99 14.13 -6.51
CA TYR A 5 -9.19 12.94 -5.68
C TYR A 5 -10.45 12.23 -6.16
N ASP A 6 -10.55 10.93 -5.88
CA ASP A 6 -11.70 10.10 -6.25
C ASP A 6 -12.05 10.17 -7.74
N THR A 7 -11.01 10.11 -8.58
CA THR A 7 -11.16 10.17 -10.03
C THR A 7 -11.57 8.81 -10.59
N SER A 8 -12.56 8.81 -11.48
CA SER A 8 -12.88 7.66 -12.31
C SER A 8 -12.36 7.88 -13.73
N GLY A 9 -11.67 6.87 -14.28
CA GLY A 9 -11.03 6.95 -15.61
C GLY A 9 -9.60 7.49 -15.57
N ASN A 10 -9.05 7.75 -16.76
CA ASN A 10 -7.70 8.28 -16.95
C ASN A 10 -7.74 9.53 -17.82
N PHE A 11 -6.94 10.53 -17.47
CA PHE A 11 -6.71 11.68 -18.34
C PHE A 11 -5.69 11.34 -19.43
N ILE A 12 -5.86 11.93 -20.60
CA ILE A 12 -4.87 11.87 -21.69
C ILE A 12 -4.22 13.23 -21.93
N LYS A 13 -2.99 13.22 -22.43
CA LYS A 13 -2.28 14.47 -22.74
C LYS A 13 -3.05 15.25 -23.80
N ASN A 14 -3.13 16.57 -23.60
CA ASN A 14 -3.88 17.55 -24.41
C ASN A 14 -5.40 17.39 -24.37
N GLU A 15 -5.95 16.64 -23.40
CA GLU A 15 -7.38 16.60 -23.16
C GLU A 15 -7.90 17.96 -22.69
N SER A 16 -9.04 18.38 -23.24
CA SER A 16 -9.73 19.61 -22.84
C SER A 16 -10.52 19.39 -21.56
N LEU A 17 -10.50 20.36 -20.65
CA LEU A 17 -11.14 20.25 -19.35
C LEU A 17 -12.48 20.99 -19.31
N VAL A 18 -13.48 20.37 -18.68
CA VAL A 18 -14.80 20.97 -18.43
C VAL A 18 -15.03 21.05 -16.93
N PHE A 19 -15.40 22.22 -16.43
CA PHE A 19 -15.69 22.45 -15.01
C PHE A 19 -17.17 22.79 -14.85
N SER A 20 -17.91 21.94 -14.13
CA SER A 20 -19.34 22.14 -13.89
C SER A 20 -20.16 22.35 -15.18
N GLY A 21 -19.80 21.66 -16.26
CA GLY A 21 -20.44 21.78 -17.57
C GLY A 21 -19.94 22.95 -18.43
N ILE A 22 -19.02 23.79 -17.93
CA ILE A 22 -18.45 24.91 -18.67
C ILE A 22 -17.07 24.52 -19.21
N SER A 23 -16.91 24.56 -20.54
CA SER A 23 -15.64 24.30 -21.20
C SER A 23 -14.57 25.29 -20.78
N SER A 24 -13.38 24.78 -20.47
CA SER A 24 -12.19 25.59 -20.19
C SER A 24 -11.31 25.69 -21.42
N SER A 25 -10.55 26.78 -21.54
CA SER A 25 -9.43 26.86 -22.50
C SER A 25 -8.19 26.08 -22.04
N ARG A 26 -8.24 25.47 -20.85
CA ARG A 26 -7.13 24.71 -20.26
C ARG A 26 -7.12 23.28 -20.77
N VAL A 27 -5.92 22.79 -21.06
CA VAL A 27 -5.65 21.41 -21.48
C VAL A 27 -4.67 20.72 -20.53
N ALA A 28 -4.76 19.40 -20.41
CA ALA A 28 -3.85 18.61 -19.59
C ALA A 28 -2.47 18.46 -20.27
N THR A 29 -1.45 19.17 -19.80
CA THR A 29 -0.10 19.14 -20.41
C THR A 29 0.82 18.08 -19.81
N ALA A 30 0.68 17.80 -18.52
CA ALA A 30 1.36 16.75 -17.78
C ALA A 30 0.38 16.17 -16.74
N ILE A 31 0.30 14.84 -16.69
CA ILE A 31 -0.64 14.11 -15.83
C ILE A 31 0.17 13.14 -14.99
N THR A 32 0.05 13.27 -13.68
CA THR A 32 0.58 12.30 -12.72
C THR A 32 -0.62 11.73 -11.96
N SER A 33 -0.81 10.42 -12.06
CA SER A 33 -1.87 9.70 -11.36
C SER A 33 -1.24 8.68 -10.42
N TYR A 34 -1.75 8.65 -9.20
CA TYR A 34 -1.37 7.72 -8.15
C TYR A 34 -2.55 6.81 -7.84
N GLY A 35 -2.29 5.51 -7.74
CA GLY A 35 -3.25 4.53 -7.25
C GLY A 35 -2.65 3.64 -6.18
N ILE A 36 -3.40 2.61 -5.76
CA ILE A 36 -2.90 1.60 -4.80
C ILE A 36 -1.60 0.96 -5.29
N SER A 37 -1.45 0.80 -6.61
CA SER A 37 -0.24 0.28 -7.27
C SER A 37 1.04 1.05 -6.97
N ASP A 38 0.91 2.32 -6.57
CA ASP A 38 2.03 3.21 -6.28
C ASP A 38 2.38 3.23 -4.79
N VAL A 39 1.52 2.74 -3.90
CA VAL A 39 1.80 2.63 -2.45
C VAL A 39 2.98 1.69 -2.19
N LYS A 40 3.89 2.04 -1.28
CA LYS A 40 5.06 1.20 -0.91
C LYS A 40 5.14 0.93 0.59
N SER A 41 4.67 1.87 1.39
CA SER A 41 4.53 1.73 2.81
C SER A 41 3.36 2.57 3.29
N VAL A 42 2.85 2.23 4.47
CA VAL A 42 1.86 2.99 5.21
C VAL A 42 2.53 3.52 6.46
N TYR A 43 2.28 4.79 6.75
CA TYR A 43 2.76 5.45 7.95
C TYR A 43 1.58 6.19 8.59
N GLY A 44 1.30 5.87 9.84
CA GLY A 44 0.27 6.52 10.64
C GLY A 44 0.88 7.04 11.93
N GLN A 45 0.71 8.33 12.21
CA GLN A 45 1.08 8.94 13.48
C GLN A 45 -0.21 9.35 14.21
N VAL A 46 -0.48 8.70 15.34
CA VAL A 46 -1.58 9.07 16.24
C VAL A 46 -0.98 9.58 17.56
N GLY A 47 -1.05 10.90 17.76
CA GLY A 47 -0.56 11.56 18.97
C GLY A 47 0.97 11.50 19.16
N ALA A 48 1.40 11.64 20.42
CA ALA A 48 2.80 11.79 20.79
C ALA A 48 3.60 10.47 20.84
N GLY A 49 2.98 9.31 20.60
CA GLY A 49 3.72 8.04 20.65
C GLY A 49 3.12 6.81 19.94
N SER A 50 1.97 6.91 19.25
CA SER A 50 1.52 5.80 18.40
C SER A 50 1.96 6.04 16.96
N THR A 51 3.13 5.53 16.59
CA THR A 51 3.56 5.45 15.18
C THR A 51 3.36 4.03 14.67
N PHE A 52 2.45 3.84 13.72
CA PHE A 52 2.37 2.63 12.93
C PHE A 52 3.13 2.84 11.63
N SER A 53 4.07 1.97 11.31
CA SER A 53 4.72 1.92 10.00
C SER A 53 4.77 0.50 9.52
N ALA A 54 4.35 0.26 8.29
CA ALA A 54 4.44 -1.05 7.66
C ALA A 54 4.72 -0.90 6.16
N ASP A 55 5.48 -1.83 5.61
CA ASP A 55 5.72 -1.91 4.17
C ASP A 55 4.65 -2.74 3.47
N ALA A 56 4.30 -2.34 2.25
CA ALA A 56 3.38 -3.09 1.42
C ALA A 56 4.12 -4.23 0.72
N ILE A 57 3.53 -5.43 0.75
CA ILE A 57 4.05 -6.58 0.00
C ILE A 57 3.94 -6.28 -1.50
N GLN A 58 5.07 -6.42 -2.20
CA GLN A 58 5.14 -6.16 -3.63
C GLN A 58 4.73 -7.41 -4.44
N SER A 59 4.00 -7.18 -5.51
CA SER A 59 3.57 -8.17 -6.50
C SER A 59 4.20 -7.90 -7.86
N LEU A 60 4.27 -8.94 -8.70
CA LEU A 60 4.75 -8.81 -10.07
C LEU A 60 3.76 -7.97 -10.89
N LYS A 61 4.21 -6.84 -11.42
CA LYS A 61 3.46 -6.04 -12.39
C LYS A 61 3.69 -6.53 -13.81
N PHE A 62 4.96 -6.72 -14.15
CA PHE A 62 5.38 -7.09 -15.50
C PHE A 62 6.73 -7.81 -15.46
N ASN A 63 6.85 -8.90 -16.21
CA ASN A 63 8.11 -9.60 -16.39
C ASN A 63 8.82 -9.06 -17.64
N VAL A 64 9.90 -8.29 -17.43
CA VAL A 64 10.70 -7.74 -18.54
C VAL A 64 11.61 -8.82 -19.12
N GLY A 65 12.19 -9.66 -18.26
CA GLY A 65 13.11 -10.72 -18.64
C GLY A 65 14.55 -10.21 -18.78
N ILE A 66 15.14 -10.38 -19.96
CA ILE A 66 16.55 -10.05 -20.20
C ILE A 66 16.77 -8.54 -20.11
N ALA A 67 17.80 -8.12 -19.39
CA ALA A 67 18.20 -6.72 -19.29
C ALA A 67 19.68 -6.56 -18.95
N THR A 68 20.24 -5.43 -19.34
CA THR A 68 21.60 -4.98 -19.01
C THR A 68 21.52 -3.86 -17.99
N ILE A 69 22.24 -4.02 -16.88
CA ILE A 69 22.31 -3.06 -15.77
C ILE A 69 23.73 -2.51 -15.72
N SER A 70 23.89 -1.19 -15.80
CA SER A 70 25.21 -0.57 -15.71
C SER A 70 25.81 -0.70 -14.31
N THR A 71 27.14 -0.59 -14.24
CA THR A 71 27.83 -0.28 -12.99
C THR A 71 27.19 0.93 -12.31
N GLU A 72 27.11 0.88 -10.99
CA GLU A 72 26.65 1.97 -10.14
C GLU A 72 27.64 3.14 -10.21
N ILE A 73 27.13 4.32 -10.55
CA ILE A 73 27.87 5.58 -10.49
C ILE A 73 27.06 6.54 -9.62
N SER A 74 27.62 6.92 -8.48
CA SER A 74 26.99 7.85 -7.52
C SER A 74 25.60 7.41 -7.05
N GLY A 75 25.41 6.12 -6.73
CA GLY A 75 24.12 5.58 -6.27
C GLY A 75 23.09 5.33 -7.36
N ILE A 76 23.48 5.45 -8.63
CA ILE A 76 22.59 5.28 -9.80
C ILE A 76 23.14 4.21 -10.74
N SER A 77 22.27 3.31 -11.20
CA SER A 77 22.51 2.43 -12.35
C SER A 77 21.47 2.70 -13.44
N THR A 78 21.85 2.46 -14.69
CA THR A 78 20.96 2.52 -15.85
C THR A 78 20.60 1.11 -16.28
N ILE A 79 19.32 0.88 -16.56
CA ILE A 79 18.82 -0.40 -17.08
C ILE A 79 18.34 -0.21 -18.51
N THR A 80 18.74 -1.13 -19.39
CA THR A 80 18.23 -1.26 -20.76
C THR A 80 17.77 -2.69 -21.00
N SER A 81 16.82 -2.90 -21.92
CA SER A 81 16.33 -4.23 -22.27
C SER A 81 16.02 -4.31 -23.76
N PRO A 82 16.27 -5.45 -24.43
CA PRO A 82 15.81 -5.69 -25.79
C PRO A 82 14.28 -5.88 -25.88
N ASN A 83 13.58 -5.98 -24.75
CA ASN A 83 12.12 -6.11 -24.74
C ASN A 83 11.48 -4.81 -25.24
N ILE A 84 10.82 -4.86 -26.40
CA ILE A 84 10.20 -3.69 -27.05
C ILE A 84 9.10 -3.01 -26.22
N LEU A 85 8.57 -3.69 -25.21
CA LEU A 85 7.56 -3.14 -24.29
C LEU A 85 8.21 -2.34 -23.15
N PHE A 86 9.53 -2.45 -22.96
CA PHE A 86 10.29 -1.77 -21.92
C PHE A 86 11.00 -0.53 -22.46
N PRO A 87 11.01 0.60 -21.71
CA PRO A 87 10.27 0.85 -20.47
C PRO A 87 8.78 1.20 -20.70
N GLY A 88 8.41 1.56 -21.94
CA GLY A 88 7.04 1.76 -22.41
C GLY A 88 6.14 2.54 -21.44
N ASN A 89 4.86 2.17 -21.39
CA ASN A 89 3.92 2.65 -20.37
C ASN A 89 3.88 1.73 -19.13
N ILE A 90 4.79 0.76 -19.04
CA ILE A 90 4.83 -0.24 -17.97
C ILE A 90 5.63 0.25 -16.74
N VAL A 91 6.71 1.00 -16.96
CA VAL A 91 7.53 1.56 -15.87
C VAL A 91 7.14 3.01 -15.63
N LYS A 92 6.91 3.35 -14.36
CA LYS A 92 6.78 4.75 -13.92
C LYS A 92 7.90 5.10 -12.96
N LYS A 93 8.18 6.39 -12.81
CA LYS A 93 9.00 6.90 -11.70
C LYS A 93 8.48 6.37 -10.37
N ASP A 94 9.38 6.08 -9.44
CA ASP A 94 9.12 5.53 -8.11
C ASP A 94 8.50 4.12 -8.10
N ASN A 95 8.37 3.45 -9.26
CA ASN A 95 8.15 2.00 -9.27
C ASN A 95 9.38 1.29 -8.68
N LEU A 96 9.13 0.10 -8.13
CA LEU A 96 10.20 -0.81 -7.75
C LEU A 96 10.46 -1.77 -8.90
N ILE A 97 11.73 -2.15 -9.06
CA ILE A 97 12.14 -3.24 -9.92
C ILE A 97 12.82 -4.31 -9.07
N SER A 98 12.83 -5.55 -9.56
CA SER A 98 13.69 -6.59 -9.01
C SER A 98 14.35 -7.44 -10.07
N TYR A 99 15.50 -8.00 -9.70
CA TYR A 99 16.28 -8.94 -10.50
C TYR A 99 17.17 -9.77 -9.57
N SER A 100 17.69 -10.87 -10.09
CA SER A 100 18.63 -11.72 -9.35
C SER A 100 20.09 -11.36 -9.70
N ASP A 101 20.95 -11.35 -8.70
CA ASP A 101 22.41 -11.31 -8.86
C ASP A 101 22.97 -12.59 -8.22
N THR A 102 23.69 -13.39 -8.98
CA THR A 102 24.25 -14.68 -8.52
C THR A 102 25.24 -14.56 -7.37
N SER A 103 25.77 -13.37 -7.10
CA SER A 103 26.64 -13.10 -5.95
C SER A 103 25.88 -12.80 -4.66
N LEU A 104 24.56 -12.66 -4.73
CA LEU A 104 23.68 -12.31 -3.62
C LEU A 104 22.66 -13.43 -3.37
N THR A 105 22.21 -13.54 -2.12
CA THR A 105 21.21 -14.54 -1.72
C THR A 105 19.78 -14.06 -1.93
N ASP A 106 19.52 -12.79 -1.62
CA ASP A 106 18.20 -12.19 -1.80
C ASP A 106 18.16 -11.39 -3.11
N PRO A 107 16.98 -11.29 -3.77
CA PRO A 107 16.83 -10.50 -4.98
C PRO A 107 17.19 -9.04 -4.75
N VAL A 108 17.75 -8.39 -5.76
CA VAL A 108 18.03 -6.96 -5.72
C VAL A 108 16.74 -6.20 -5.97
N PHE A 109 16.45 -5.22 -5.11
CA PHE A 109 15.35 -4.29 -5.28
C PHE A 109 15.93 -2.90 -5.51
N ALA A 110 15.34 -2.16 -6.45
CA ALA A 110 15.73 -0.79 -6.71
C ALA A 110 14.52 0.06 -7.07
N LYS A 111 14.61 1.35 -6.77
CA LYS A 111 13.58 2.33 -7.10
C LYS A 111 13.93 3.05 -8.39
N VAL A 112 12.96 3.18 -9.28
CA VAL A 112 13.08 3.94 -10.53
C VAL A 112 13.16 5.44 -10.23
N VAL A 113 14.22 6.09 -10.71
CA VAL A 113 14.48 7.53 -10.54
C VAL A 113 13.99 8.32 -11.75
N SER A 114 14.27 7.83 -12.96
CA SER A 114 13.77 8.41 -14.22
C SER A 114 13.43 7.32 -15.23
N VAL A 115 12.54 7.66 -16.16
CA VAL A 115 12.16 6.83 -17.30
C VAL A 115 12.44 7.62 -18.57
N GLU A 116 13.26 7.05 -19.45
CA GLU A 116 13.58 7.57 -20.78
C GLU A 116 12.90 6.72 -21.86
N SER A 117 13.17 7.00 -23.14
CA SER A 117 12.52 6.27 -24.23
C SER A 117 12.86 4.77 -24.25
N ASN A 118 14.12 4.41 -23.97
CA ASN A 118 14.63 3.03 -24.07
C ASN A 118 15.39 2.56 -22.82
N ALA A 119 15.39 3.38 -21.76
CA ALA A 119 16.17 3.14 -20.56
C ALA A 119 15.44 3.67 -19.33
N ILE A 120 15.83 3.16 -18.16
CA ILE A 120 15.46 3.74 -16.88
C ILE A 120 16.70 3.92 -16.03
N THR A 121 16.68 4.91 -15.14
CA THR A 121 17.68 5.01 -14.08
C THR A 121 17.08 4.53 -12.77
N ILE A 122 17.88 3.87 -11.95
CA ILE A 122 17.45 3.29 -10.68
C ILE A 122 18.41 3.66 -9.57
N THR A 123 17.90 3.67 -8.34
CA THR A 123 18.70 3.78 -7.12
C THR A 123 18.36 2.64 -6.17
N GLY A 124 19.33 2.22 -5.36
CA GLY A 124 19.13 1.18 -4.35
C GLY A 124 18.06 1.54 -3.33
N VAL A 125 17.38 0.53 -2.79
CA VAL A 125 16.52 0.67 -1.60
C VAL A 125 17.29 0.28 -0.33
N THR A 126 16.68 0.39 0.85
CA THR A 126 17.28 -0.16 2.07
C THR A 126 17.34 -1.69 1.99
N THR A 127 18.50 -2.26 2.28
CA THR A 127 18.65 -3.72 2.37
C THR A 127 17.90 -4.27 3.57
N VAL A 128 17.10 -5.31 3.33
CA VAL A 128 16.39 -6.08 4.36
C VAL A 128 16.74 -7.55 4.14
N THR A 129 17.58 -8.10 5.02
CA THR A 129 18.06 -9.49 4.94
C THR A 129 16.90 -10.48 4.86
N GLY A 130 16.98 -11.40 3.90
CA GLY A 130 15.94 -12.39 3.62
C GLY A 130 14.79 -11.87 2.75
N VAL A 131 14.81 -10.59 2.35
CA VAL A 131 13.72 -9.95 1.59
C VAL A 131 14.25 -9.25 0.34
N ALA A 132 15.18 -8.32 0.51
CA ALA A 132 15.63 -7.43 -0.57
C ALA A 132 17.05 -6.94 -0.35
N GLN A 133 17.89 -7.05 -1.38
CA GLN A 133 19.19 -6.39 -1.45
C GLN A 133 19.05 -5.03 -2.10
N GLY A 134 19.50 -3.98 -1.42
CA GLY A 134 19.50 -2.62 -1.94
C GLY A 134 20.73 -2.25 -2.78
N LYS A 135 21.77 -3.08 -2.74
CA LYS A 135 23.06 -2.79 -3.37
C LYS A 135 22.98 -2.94 -4.88
N LEU A 136 23.41 -1.92 -5.61
CA LEU A 136 23.49 -1.94 -7.07
C LEU A 136 24.82 -2.58 -7.55
N PRO A 137 24.90 -3.04 -8.81
CA PRO A 137 26.09 -3.72 -9.33
C PRO A 137 27.30 -2.81 -9.40
N THR A 138 28.47 -3.27 -8.97
CA THR A 138 29.73 -2.50 -9.08
C THR A 138 30.38 -2.61 -10.47
N THR A 139 29.87 -3.50 -11.30
CA THR A 139 30.26 -3.74 -12.70
C THR A 139 29.00 -3.99 -13.51
N THR A 140 29.05 -3.80 -14.83
CA THR A 140 27.90 -4.11 -15.70
C THR A 140 27.43 -5.55 -15.48
N LEU A 141 26.13 -5.72 -15.31
CA LEU A 141 25.48 -6.99 -15.01
C LEU A 141 24.39 -7.28 -16.04
N GLU A 142 24.44 -8.47 -16.61
CA GLU A 142 23.37 -9.00 -17.46
C GLU A 142 22.45 -9.88 -16.61
N VAL A 143 21.16 -9.62 -16.67
CA VAL A 143 20.13 -10.37 -15.94
C VAL A 143 19.13 -10.97 -16.91
N THR A 144 18.46 -12.05 -16.49
CA THR A 144 17.46 -12.75 -17.31
C THR A 144 16.04 -12.65 -16.75
N ASP A 145 15.88 -12.07 -15.56
CA ASP A 145 14.66 -12.10 -14.76
C ASP A 145 14.23 -10.72 -14.25
N LEU A 146 14.56 -9.64 -14.96
CA LEU A 146 14.15 -8.30 -14.58
C LEU A 146 12.61 -8.21 -14.51
N LYS A 147 12.11 -7.72 -13.39
CA LYS A 147 10.69 -7.55 -13.10
C LYS A 147 10.40 -6.11 -12.70
N VAL A 148 9.24 -5.62 -13.15
CA VAL A 148 8.62 -4.41 -12.60
C VAL A 148 7.66 -4.86 -11.51
N LEU A 149 7.75 -4.23 -10.34
CA LEU A 149 6.92 -4.54 -9.18
C LEU A 149 5.82 -3.49 -8.98
N THR A 150 4.75 -3.90 -8.31
CA THR A 150 3.63 -3.05 -7.93
C THR A 150 3.02 -3.52 -6.63
N THR A 151 2.18 -2.68 -6.02
CA THR A 151 1.35 -3.09 -4.90
C THR A 151 -0.04 -3.47 -5.43
N SER A 152 -0.61 -4.55 -4.92
CA SER A 152 -1.98 -4.93 -5.25
C SER A 152 -2.76 -5.03 -3.96
N LEU A 153 -4.05 -4.71 -4.03
CA LEU A 153 -4.96 -5.11 -2.96
C LEU A 153 -5.07 -6.63 -2.99
N GLU A 154 -5.08 -7.24 -1.83
CA GLU A 154 -5.41 -8.66 -1.72
C GLU A 154 -6.77 -8.88 -2.36
N SER A 155 -6.87 -9.89 -3.22
CA SER A 155 -8.15 -10.24 -3.82
C SER A 155 -9.02 -10.85 -2.73
N SER A 156 -10.01 -10.10 -2.26
CA SER A 156 -11.02 -10.70 -1.38
C SER A 156 -11.90 -11.62 -2.21
N SER A 157 -12.02 -12.88 -1.78
CA SER A 157 -13.02 -13.81 -2.32
C SER A 157 -14.45 -13.33 -2.07
N ASP A 158 -14.64 -12.43 -1.11
CA ASP A 158 -15.91 -11.77 -0.81
C ASP A 158 -15.65 -10.31 -0.41
N ASN A 159 -15.73 -9.39 -1.39
CA ASN A 159 -15.59 -7.94 -1.14
C ASN A 159 -16.95 -7.27 -0.90
N THR A 160 -17.93 -8.03 -0.40
CA THR A 160 -19.28 -7.53 -0.19
C THR A 160 -19.52 -7.27 1.29
N LEU A 161 -20.35 -6.28 1.59
CA LEU A 161 -20.81 -6.02 2.96
C LEU A 161 -22.00 -6.91 3.34
N TYR A 162 -22.20 -8.02 2.61
CA TYR A 162 -23.22 -9.01 2.91
C TYR A 162 -22.59 -10.38 3.01
N THR A 163 -23.22 -11.29 3.76
CA THR A 163 -22.83 -12.69 3.74
C THR A 163 -23.92 -13.48 3.06
N LYS A 164 -23.54 -14.43 2.20
CA LYS A 164 -24.51 -15.32 1.56
C LYS A 164 -25.15 -16.19 2.63
N LEU A 165 -26.49 -16.20 2.67
CA LEU A 165 -27.21 -17.07 3.61
C LEU A 165 -26.93 -18.55 3.31
N PRO A 166 -26.96 -19.45 4.31
CA PRO A 166 -26.62 -20.85 4.13
C PRO A 166 -27.52 -21.63 3.13
N LYS A 167 -28.69 -21.10 2.79
CA LYS A 167 -29.67 -21.71 1.87
C LYS A 167 -30.08 -20.74 0.78
N ASN A 168 -30.44 -21.28 -0.38
CA ASN A 168 -31.01 -20.52 -1.49
C ASN A 168 -32.53 -20.33 -1.33
N ASN A 169 -33.12 -19.39 -2.07
CA ASN A 169 -34.56 -19.13 -2.14
C ASN A 169 -35.22 -18.82 -0.78
N ILE A 170 -34.56 -18.03 0.06
CA ILE A 170 -35.12 -17.60 1.34
C ILE A 170 -36.08 -16.43 1.09
N SER A 171 -37.35 -16.61 1.40
CA SER A 171 -38.39 -15.59 1.26
C SER A 171 -38.42 -14.58 2.42
N SER A 172 -37.92 -14.97 3.59
CA SER A 172 -37.89 -14.14 4.79
C SER A 172 -36.83 -14.63 5.78
N VAL A 173 -36.21 -13.70 6.50
CA VAL A 173 -35.26 -13.98 7.58
C VAL A 173 -35.81 -13.34 8.85
N ASP A 174 -35.93 -14.11 9.92
CA ASP A 174 -36.26 -13.60 11.25
C ASP A 174 -34.96 -13.25 11.98
N LEU A 175 -34.83 -11.98 12.38
CA LEU A 175 -33.69 -11.44 13.11
C LEU A 175 -34.08 -10.94 14.51
N THR A 176 -35.27 -11.26 15.01
CA THR A 176 -35.78 -10.74 16.29
C THR A 176 -34.86 -11.05 17.48
N ASN A 177 -34.12 -12.16 17.44
CA ASN A 177 -33.12 -12.53 18.45
C ASN A 177 -31.68 -12.55 17.92
N ALA A 178 -31.41 -11.86 16.81
CA ALA A 178 -30.06 -11.81 16.26
C ALA A 178 -29.16 -10.96 17.15
N VAL A 179 -27.95 -11.47 17.42
CA VAL A 179 -26.91 -10.75 18.16
C VAL A 179 -25.73 -10.50 17.22
N LEU A 180 -25.24 -9.26 17.21
CA LEU A 180 -24.03 -8.87 16.48
C LEU A 180 -22.96 -8.48 17.49
N SER A 181 -21.79 -9.10 17.38
CA SER A 181 -20.60 -8.65 18.11
C SER A 181 -19.89 -7.57 17.29
N ILE A 182 -19.73 -6.38 17.87
CA ILE A 182 -19.04 -5.24 17.25
C ILE A 182 -17.84 -4.84 18.09
N ARG A 183 -16.77 -4.34 17.45
CA ARG A 183 -15.65 -3.69 18.13
C ARG A 183 -15.88 -2.18 18.14
N LYS A 184 -15.70 -1.55 19.31
CA LYS A 184 -15.83 -0.10 19.53
C LYS A 184 -14.64 0.41 20.33
N SER A 185 -14.23 1.64 20.05
CA SER A 185 -13.21 2.36 20.81
C SER A 185 -13.84 3.43 21.67
N PHE A 186 -13.36 3.56 22.91
CA PHE A 186 -13.80 4.60 23.84
C PHE A 186 -12.59 5.40 24.31
N THR A 187 -12.70 6.72 24.31
CA THR A 187 -11.71 7.59 24.95
C THR A 187 -12.05 7.70 26.43
N VAL A 188 -11.11 7.33 27.29
CA VAL A 188 -11.25 7.36 28.74
C VAL A 188 -10.12 8.17 29.37
N ASN A 189 -10.40 8.81 30.51
CA ASN A 189 -9.36 9.43 31.33
C ASN A 189 -9.03 8.50 32.49
N ILE A 190 -7.76 8.42 32.86
CA ILE A 190 -7.28 7.63 33.99
C ILE A 190 -6.79 8.58 35.05
N ALA A 191 -7.30 8.44 36.28
CA ALA A 191 -6.86 9.18 37.44
C ALA A 191 -6.74 8.20 38.62
N SER A 192 -5.64 8.29 39.39
CA SER A 192 -5.39 7.41 40.54
C SER A 192 -5.49 5.90 40.21
N ASN A 193 -4.93 5.49 39.06
CA ASN A 193 -4.94 4.11 38.56
C ASN A 193 -6.33 3.51 38.32
N GLN A 194 -7.35 4.34 38.09
CA GLN A 194 -8.69 3.90 37.69
C GLN A 194 -9.24 4.81 36.59
N LEU A 195 -10.24 4.31 35.85
CA LEU A 195 -11.00 5.15 34.93
C LEU A 195 -11.71 6.24 35.74
N SER A 196 -11.61 7.50 35.29
CA SER A 196 -12.29 8.62 35.95
C SER A 196 -13.81 8.52 35.86
N ALA A 197 -14.32 7.74 34.90
CA ALA A 197 -15.72 7.43 34.70
C ALA A 197 -15.85 6.01 34.12
N ALA A 198 -16.91 5.30 34.49
CA ALA A 198 -17.21 4.00 33.93
C ALA A 198 -17.57 4.12 32.43
N VAL A 199 -17.10 3.17 31.62
CA VAL A 199 -17.52 3.05 30.23
C VAL A 199 -18.90 2.41 30.20
N VAL A 200 -19.83 3.03 29.49
CA VAL A 200 -21.21 2.56 29.36
C VAL A 200 -21.43 2.03 27.95
N ALA A 201 -22.04 0.85 27.85
CA ALA A 201 -22.44 0.29 26.55
C ALA A 201 -23.51 1.18 25.90
N GLY A 202 -23.57 1.20 24.56
CA GLY A 202 -24.61 1.92 23.85
C GLY A 202 -26.01 1.33 24.06
N THR A 203 -27.02 2.02 23.53
CA THR A 203 -28.40 1.52 23.52
C THR A 203 -28.47 0.16 22.84
N ASN A 204 -29.06 -0.84 23.51
CA ASN A 204 -29.15 -2.24 23.06
C ASN A 204 -27.80 -2.94 22.86
N GLU A 205 -26.74 -2.44 23.48
CA GLU A 205 -25.42 -3.07 23.50
C GLU A 205 -25.12 -3.61 24.89
N THR A 206 -24.34 -4.68 24.96
CA THR A 206 -23.78 -5.19 26.20
C THR A 206 -22.30 -5.49 26.00
N PHE A 207 -21.51 -5.29 27.04
CA PHE A 207 -20.11 -5.71 27.02
C PHE A 207 -20.02 -7.23 27.11
N LEU A 208 -19.14 -7.81 26.31
CA LEU A 208 -18.75 -9.20 26.48
C LEU A 208 -17.89 -9.34 27.75
N PRO A 209 -17.82 -10.52 28.39
CA PRO A 209 -16.93 -10.74 29.52
C PRO A 209 -15.49 -10.32 29.21
N PHE A 210 -14.73 -9.90 30.22
CA PHE A 210 -13.32 -9.56 30.04
C PHE A 210 -12.53 -10.75 29.48
N ASP A 211 -11.60 -10.44 28.60
CA ASP A 211 -10.64 -11.33 27.97
C ASP A 211 -9.52 -10.46 27.37
N GLU A 212 -8.27 -10.86 27.53
CA GLU A 212 -7.10 -10.09 27.08
C GLU A 212 -7.06 -9.90 25.56
N GLU A 213 -7.70 -10.79 24.78
CA GLU A 213 -7.79 -10.64 23.33
C GLU A 213 -8.95 -9.74 22.87
N ARG A 214 -9.90 -9.45 23.77
CA ARG A 214 -11.09 -8.63 23.49
C ARG A 214 -10.94 -7.18 23.94
N TYR A 215 -10.20 -6.93 25.01
CA TYR A 215 -10.05 -5.60 25.60
C TYR A 215 -8.57 -5.20 25.66
N SER A 216 -8.25 -4.07 25.02
CA SER A 216 -6.91 -3.47 25.05
C SER A 216 -7.01 -2.01 25.47
N LEU A 217 -6.15 -1.58 26.37
CA LEU A 217 -6.02 -0.17 26.73
C LEU A 217 -4.77 0.41 26.07
N ILE A 218 -4.97 1.44 25.23
CA ILE A 218 -3.89 2.15 24.55
C ILE A 218 -3.75 3.54 25.17
N ARG A 219 -2.56 3.84 25.68
CA ARG A 219 -2.23 5.14 26.29
C ARG A 219 -2.03 6.21 25.22
N SER A 220 -2.05 7.48 25.62
CA SER A 220 -1.82 8.61 24.70
C SER A 220 -0.42 8.62 24.07
N ASP A 221 0.53 7.93 24.70
CA ASP A 221 1.90 7.68 24.20
C ASP A 221 2.00 6.42 23.33
N GLY A 222 0.88 5.76 23.00
CA GLY A 222 0.85 4.56 22.16
C GLY A 222 1.29 3.27 22.83
N SER A 223 1.70 3.30 24.11
CA SER A 223 1.95 2.07 24.85
C SER A 223 0.64 1.30 25.09
N THR A 224 0.71 -0.02 24.96
CA THR A 224 -0.39 -0.90 25.36
C THR A 224 -0.24 -1.21 26.84
N GLU A 225 -1.30 -0.97 27.61
CA GLU A 225 -1.38 -1.33 29.01
C GLU A 225 -2.05 -2.69 29.16
N LEU A 226 -1.37 -3.61 29.85
CA LEU A 226 -1.92 -4.93 30.15
C LEU A 226 -3.07 -4.78 31.14
N LEU A 227 -4.25 -5.23 30.72
CA LEU A 227 -5.41 -5.37 31.60
C LEU A 227 -5.41 -6.80 32.16
N THR A 228 -5.72 -6.95 33.44
CA THR A 228 -5.70 -8.26 34.12
C THR A 228 -7.08 -8.67 34.64
N SER A 229 -8.05 -7.76 34.60
CA SER A 229 -9.44 -7.96 35.04
C SER A 229 -10.36 -6.90 34.46
#